data_AF-I0GS04-F1
#
_entry.id   AF-I0GS04-F1
#
_cell.length_a   1.000
_cell.length_b   1.000
_cell.length_c   1.000
_cell.angle_alpha   90.00
_cell.angle_beta   90.00
_cell.angle_gamma   90.00
#
_symmetry.space_group_name_H-M   'P 1'
#
loop_
_entity.id
_entity.type
_entity.pdbx_description
1 polymer ?
#
loop_
_entity_poly.entity_id
_entity_poly.type
_entity_poly.pdbx_seq_one_letter_code
_entity_poly.pdbx_strand_id
1 'polypeptide(L)'
;MAENSFDKLLGRNGELVEERKKQVLAGALEIVQRHCDETPNKMEGIAALFGKRLGEEFKVYHKCRETLKCKITDNGLSFYYDAYGRWWEDSGLLIELLKGEAVIVDE
;
A
#
# COMPACT_ATOMS: atom_id res chain seq x y z
N MET A 1 -55.41 9.47 -24.94
CA MET A 1 -54.37 8.42 -24.94
C MET A 1 -54.06 8.11 -23.49
N ALA A 2 -54.50 6.95 -23.01
CA ALA A 2 -54.24 6.55 -21.62
C ALA A 2 -52.80 6.01 -21.55
N GLU A 3 -51.94 6.63 -20.74
CA GLU A 3 -50.63 6.06 -20.41
C GLU A 3 -50.83 4.67 -19.82
N ASN A 4 -50.23 3.67 -20.45
CA ASN A 4 -50.36 2.27 -20.09
C ASN A 4 -49.64 2.04 -18.75
N SER A 5 -50.36 1.58 -17.72
CA SER A 5 -49.81 1.45 -16.36
C SER A 5 -48.62 0.48 -16.29
N PHE A 6 -48.48 -0.39 -17.30
CA PHE A 6 -47.37 -1.31 -17.48
C PHE A 6 -46.04 -0.60 -17.73
N ASP A 7 -46.01 0.48 -18.52
CA ASP A 7 -44.78 1.23 -18.81
C ASP A 7 -44.26 1.97 -17.56
N LYS A 8 -45.18 2.47 -16.71
CA LYS A 8 -44.84 3.05 -15.40
C LYS A 8 -44.29 2.02 -14.41
N LEU A 9 -44.79 0.79 -14.46
CA LEU A 9 -44.30 -0.32 -13.62
C LEU A 9 -42.91 -0.79 -14.07
N LEU A 10 -42.67 -0.89 -15.37
CA LEU A 10 -41.35 -1.27 -15.92
C LEU A 10 -40.29 -0.20 -15.66
N GLY A 11 -40.61 1.09 -15.82
CA GLY A 11 -39.71 2.21 -15.51
C GLY A 11 -39.30 2.23 -14.03
N ARG A 12 -40.27 2.10 -13.13
CA ARG A 12 -40.02 2.03 -11.67
C ARG A 12 -39.12 0.86 -11.28
N ASN A 13 -39.30 -0.31 -11.90
CA ASN A 13 -38.46 -1.48 -11.61
C ASN A 13 -37.01 -1.29 -12.09
N GLY A 14 -36.80 -0.61 -13.23
CA GLY A 14 -35.46 -0.27 -13.71
C GLY A 14 -34.74 0.71 -12.79
N GLU A 15 -35.42 1.76 -12.35
CA GLU A 15 -34.88 2.74 -11.39
C GLU A 15 -34.49 2.07 -10.07
N LEU A 16 -35.34 1.17 -9.56
CA LEU A 16 -35.10 0.43 -8.32
C LEU A 16 -33.88 -0.51 -8.40
N VAL A 17 -33.63 -1.08 -9.58
CA VAL A 17 -32.44 -1.91 -9.83
C VAL A 17 -31.18 -1.06 -9.86
N GLU A 18 -31.19 0.10 -10.53
CA GLU A 18 -30.04 1.01 -10.56
C GLU A 18 -29.72 1.58 -9.17
N GLU A 19 -30.74 1.90 -8.38
CA GLU A 19 -30.55 2.37 -7.01
C GLU A 19 -29.96 1.29 -6.11
N ARG A 20 -30.41 0.03 -6.24
CA ARG A 20 -29.80 -1.11 -5.55
C ARG A 20 -28.34 -1.33 -5.96
N LYS A 21 -27.99 -1.21 -7.25
CA LYS A 21 -26.59 -1.30 -7.71
C LYS A 21 -25.71 -0.23 -7.06
N LYS A 22 -26.19 1.01 -6.99
CA LYS A 22 -25.47 2.12 -6.33
C LYS A 22 -25.26 1.84 -4.84
N GLN A 23 -26.28 1.35 -4.14
CA GLN A 23 -26.17 0.99 -2.72
C GLN A 23 -25.17 -0.13 -2.48
N VAL A 24 -25.18 -1.17 -3.32
CA VAL A 24 -24.20 -2.28 -3.23
C VAL A 24 -22.78 -1.77 -3.47
N LEU A 25 -22.57 -0.93 -4.50
CA LEU A 25 -21.27 -0.34 -4.78
C LEU A 25 -20.77 0.55 -3.65
N ALA A 26 -21.63 1.41 -3.10
CA ALA A 26 -21.29 2.27 -1.98
C ALA A 26 -20.88 1.45 -0.74
N GLY A 27 -21.65 0.40 -0.41
CA GLY A 27 -21.32 -0.51 0.70
C GLY A 27 -20.01 -1.26 0.48
N ALA A 28 -19.74 -1.74 -0.74
CA ALA A 28 -18.46 -2.36 -1.06
C ALA A 28 -17.28 -1.38 -0.91
N LEU A 29 -17.46 -0.13 -1.35
CA LEU A 29 -16.44 0.91 -1.22
C LEU A 29 -16.15 1.24 0.25
N GLU A 30 -17.18 1.33 1.09
CA GLU A 30 -17.04 1.56 2.52
C GLU A 30 -16.30 0.41 3.21
N ILE A 31 -16.60 -0.85 2.86
CA ILE A 31 -15.91 -2.03 3.39
C ILE A 31 -14.42 -2.00 2.99
N VAL A 32 -14.10 -1.68 1.73
CA VAL A 32 -12.72 -1.58 1.25
C VAL A 32 -12.00 -0.43 1.95
N GLN A 33 -12.62 0.75 2.05
CA GLN A 33 -12.05 1.91 2.71
C GLN A 33 -11.74 1.60 4.18
N ARG A 34 -12.71 1.02 4.90
CA ARG A 34 -12.54 0.59 6.29
C ARG A 34 -11.42 -0.43 6.41
N HIS A 35 -11.34 -1.41 5.50
CA HIS A 35 -10.25 -2.38 5.53
C HIS A 35 -8.88 -1.75 5.28
N CYS A 36 -8.78 -0.78 4.36
CA CYS A 36 -7.56 -0.02 4.10
C CYS A 36 -7.16 0.87 5.29
N ASP A 37 -8.13 1.47 5.98
CA ASP A 37 -7.89 2.36 7.12
C ASP A 37 -7.56 1.56 8.41
N GLU A 38 -8.12 0.35 8.56
CA GLU A 38 -7.96 -0.51 9.74
C GLU A 38 -6.77 -1.48 9.65
N THR A 39 -6.15 -1.65 8.48
CA THR A 39 -4.91 -2.43 8.39
C THR A 39 -3.70 -1.51 8.60
N PRO A 40 -3.05 -1.52 9.79
CA PRO A 40 -1.79 -0.81 9.95
C PRO A 40 -0.82 -1.30 8.88
N ASN A 41 -0.18 -0.36 8.18
CA ASN A 41 0.74 -0.72 7.12
C ASN A 41 1.81 -1.64 7.70
N LYS A 42 1.89 -2.88 7.19
CA LYS A 42 2.84 -3.89 7.66
C LYS A 42 4.29 -3.39 7.64
N MET A 43 4.60 -2.45 6.73
CA MET A 43 5.90 -1.82 6.63
C MET A 43 6.22 -0.91 7.82
N GLU A 44 5.23 -0.33 8.49
CA GLU A 44 5.46 0.40 9.76
C GLU A 44 5.95 -0.56 10.85
N GLY A 45 5.33 -1.74 10.94
CA GLY A 45 5.77 -2.79 11.86
C GLY A 45 7.20 -3.25 11.54
N ILE A 46 7.51 -3.44 10.26
CA ILE A 46 8.85 -3.80 9.80
C ILE A 46 9.86 -2.69 10.14
N ALA A 47 9.54 -1.41 9.92
CA ALA A 47 10.41 -0.31 10.28
C ALA A 47 10.68 -0.26 11.80
N ALA A 48 9.64 -0.48 12.60
CA ALA A 48 9.74 -0.52 14.06
C ALA A 48 10.63 -1.68 14.56
N LEU A 49 10.66 -2.83 13.89
CA LEU A 49 11.58 -3.95 14.24
C LEU A 49 13.05 -3.52 14.21
N PHE A 50 13.37 -2.53 13.39
CA PHE A 50 14.71 -1.97 13.24
C PHE A 50 14.90 -0.64 14.00
N GLY A 51 13.93 -0.24 14.82
CA GLY A 51 13.98 1.03 15.56
C GLY A 51 13.91 2.26 14.67
N LYS A 52 13.32 2.16 13.46
CA LYS A 52 13.18 3.24 12.49
C LYS A 52 11.70 3.58 12.26
N ARG A 53 11.43 4.76 11.71
CA ARG A 53 10.10 5.14 11.20
C ARG A 53 9.98 4.87 9.70
N LEU A 54 8.75 4.73 9.21
CA LEU A 54 8.49 4.67 7.78
C LEU A 54 8.99 5.95 7.10
N GLY A 55 9.73 5.80 6.00
CA GLY A 55 10.37 6.89 5.26
C GLY A 55 11.66 7.43 5.88
N GLU A 56 12.04 6.99 7.09
CA GLU A 56 13.29 7.40 7.73
C GLU A 56 14.50 6.85 6.98
N GLU A 57 15.48 7.70 6.73
CA GLU A 57 16.72 7.32 6.08
C GLU A 57 17.73 6.76 7.09
N PHE A 58 18.37 5.65 6.76
CA PHE A 58 19.40 5.00 7.57
C PHE A 58 20.46 4.36 6.67
N LYS A 59 21.57 3.90 7.25
CA LYS A 59 22.63 3.22 6.50
C LYS A 59 22.61 1.72 6.75
N VAL A 60 22.83 0.95 5.70
CA VAL A 60 22.91 -0.51 5.74
C VAL A 60 24.27 -0.93 5.22
N TYR A 61 25.00 -1.71 6.00
CA TYR A 61 26.19 -2.39 5.54
C TYR A 61 25.79 -3.71 4.88
N HIS A 62 26.10 -3.85 3.60
CA HIS A 62 25.96 -5.09 2.85
C HIS A 62 27.33 -5.67 2.53
N LYS A 63 27.49 -6.99 2.73
CA LYS A 63 28.79 -7.68 2.60
C LYS A 63 29.50 -7.47 1.26
N CYS A 64 28.75 -7.19 0.19
CA CYS A 64 29.28 -7.08 -1.16
C CYS A 64 29.22 -5.67 -1.77
N ARG A 65 28.51 -4.73 -1.14
CA ARG A 65 28.09 -3.47 -1.79
C ARG A 65 28.42 -2.20 -1.02
N GLU A 66 29.34 -2.29 -0.05
CA GLU A 66 29.66 -1.17 0.84
C GLU A 66 28.42 -0.71 1.63
N THR A 67 28.51 0.46 2.25
CA THR A 67 27.42 1.04 3.04
C THR A 67 26.43 1.75 2.12
N LEU A 68 25.18 1.31 2.11
CA LEU A 68 24.10 1.87 1.31
C LEU A 68 23.20 2.77 2.16
N LYS A 69 22.75 3.90 1.59
CA LYS A 69 21.71 4.72 2.19
C LYS A 69 20.35 4.14 1.85
N CYS A 70 19.54 3.83 2.85
CA CYS A 70 18.29 3.10 2.73
C CYS A 70 17.13 3.82 3.43
N LYS A 71 15.89 3.47 3.08
CA LYS A 71 14.68 3.81 3.83
C LYS A 71 13.61 2.75 3.61
N ILE A 72 12.78 2.51 4.62
CA ILE A 72 11.62 1.62 4.49
C ILE A 72 10.43 2.45 4.03
N THR A 73 9.75 2.03 2.97
CA THR A 73 8.60 2.70 2.35
C THR A 73 7.37 1.81 2.42
N ASP A 74 6.20 2.33 1.98
CA ASP A 74 4.98 1.53 1.87
C ASP A 74 5.13 0.29 0.95
N ASN A 75 6.11 0.33 0.03
CA ASN A 75 6.35 -0.72 -0.96
C ASN A 75 7.49 -1.69 -0.58
N GLY A 76 8.20 -1.46 0.53
CA GLY A 76 9.34 -2.30 0.91
C GLY A 76 10.55 -1.49 1.37
N LEU A 77 11.75 -1.91 0.97
CA LEU A 77 12.98 -1.17 1.22
C LEU A 77 13.42 -0.46 -0.06
N SER A 78 13.79 0.80 0.05
CA SER A 78 14.47 1.54 -1.00
C SER A 78 15.91 1.82 -0.60
N PHE A 79 16.83 1.77 -1.56
CA PHE A 79 18.22 2.20 -1.41
C PHE A 79 18.55 3.30 -2.40
N TYR A 80 19.46 4.19 -2.03
CA TYR A 80 19.96 5.26 -2.89
C TYR A 80 21.23 4.78 -3.60
N TYR A 81 21.26 4.97 -4.92
CA TYR A 81 22.43 4.63 -5.71
C TYR A 81 23.11 5.91 -6.21
N ASP A 82 24.23 6.25 -5.58
CA ASP A 82 24.93 7.52 -5.81
C ASP A 82 25.30 7.75 -7.28
N ALA A 83 25.70 6.69 -7.99
CA ALA A 83 26.11 6.82 -9.40
C ALA A 83 24.97 7.28 -10.32
N TYR A 84 23.71 7.08 -9.92
CA TYR A 84 22.53 7.51 -10.67
C TYR A 84 21.74 8.62 -9.97
N GLY A 85 22.13 9.03 -8.76
CA GLY A 85 21.49 10.10 -8.00
C GLY A 85 20.00 9.86 -7.72
N ARG A 86 19.57 8.60 -7.53
CA ARG A 86 18.16 8.26 -7.32
C ARG A 86 17.96 7.05 -6.42
N TRP A 87 16.74 6.97 -5.89
CA TRP A 87 16.25 5.84 -5.11
C TRP A 87 15.77 4.69 -6.02
N TRP A 88 15.99 3.47 -5.56
CA TRP A 88 15.52 2.23 -6.18
C TRP A 88 14.92 1.33 -5.11
N GLU A 89 13.80 0.70 -5.44
CA GLU A 89 13.19 -0.33 -4.58
C GLU A 89 13.96 -1.65 -4.73
N ASP A 90 14.23 -2.33 -3.60
CA ASP A 90 14.91 -3.61 -3.58
C ASP A 90 14.35 -4.53 -2.50
N SER A 91 13.63 -5.55 -2.94
CA SER A 91 13.10 -6.60 -2.08
C SER A 91 14.20 -7.52 -1.53
N GLY A 92 15.33 -7.65 -2.22
CA GLY A 92 16.44 -8.53 -1.82
C GLY A 92 17.14 -8.03 -0.56
N LEU A 93 17.49 -6.74 -0.53
CA LEU A 93 18.18 -6.14 0.61
C LEU A 93 17.31 -6.14 1.89
N LEU A 94 15.99 -6.01 1.74
CA LEU A 94 15.06 -6.16 2.88
C LEU A 94 15.10 -7.57 3.47
N ILE A 95 15.13 -8.60 2.62
CA ILE A 95 15.21 -10.00 3.05
C ILE A 95 16.54 -10.25 3.77
N GLU A 96 17.64 -9.70 3.27
CA GLU A 96 18.95 -9.83 3.89
C GLU A 96 19.00 -9.15 5.27
N LEU A 97 18.36 -7.98 5.44
CA LEU A 97 18.19 -7.35 6.76
C LEU A 97 17.38 -8.23 7.72
N LEU A 98 16.26 -8.79 7.27
CA LEU A 98 15.41 -9.66 8.09
C LEU A 98 16.11 -10.96 8.49
N LYS A 99 17.05 -11.44 7.69
CA LYS A 99 17.90 -12.61 7.99
C LYS A 99 19.14 -12.27 8.83
N GLY A 100 19.44 -10.98 9.03
CA GLY A 100 20.69 -10.54 9.66
C GLY A 100 21.94 -10.73 8.77
N GLU A 101 21.76 -10.89 7.47
CA GLU A 101 22.84 -10.98 6.48
C GLU A 101 23.37 -9.59 6.09
N ALA A 102 22.50 -8.58 6.20
CA ALA A 102 22.82 -7.16 6.17
C ALA A 102 22.53 -6.55 7.56
N VAL A 103 23.24 -5.48 7.91
CA VAL A 103 23.09 -4.82 9.22
C VAL A 103 22.93 -3.32 9.06
N ILE A 104 22.05 -2.73 9.87
CA ILE A 104 21.97 -1.28 9.99
C ILE A 104 23.20 -0.80 10.75
N VAL A 105 23.84 0.23 10.21
CA VAL A 105 25.00 0.87 10.83
C VAL A 105 24.64 2.31 11.16
N ASP A 106 24.97 2.72 12.37
CA ASP A 106 24.91 4.13 12.77
C ASP A 106 26.18 4.84 12.26
N GLU A 107 26.10 6.17 12.12
CA GLU A 107 27.30 7.01 11.92
C GLU A 107 28.13 7.11 13.20
#